data_AF-A0A4S4BPN6-F1
#
_entry.id   AF-A0A4S4BPN6-F1
#
_cell.length_a   1.000
_cell.length_b   1.000
_cell.length_c   1.000
_cell.angle_alpha   90.00
_cell.angle_beta   90.00
_cell.angle_gamma   90.00
#
_symmetry.space_group_name_H-M   'P 1'
#
loop_
_entity.id
_entity.type
_entity.pdbx_description
1 polymer ?
#
loop_
_entity_poly.entity_id
_entity_poly.type
_entity_poly.pdbx_seq_one_letter_code
_entity_poly.pdbx_strand_id
1 'polypeptide(L)'
;MFQLTEQYAAQVVTGLLPPGAEIARIDYPASYPAVLAVDLDGDRNPEIVGVYRTAEGMRALIAKHSLQGWYVFSHIRGPGYGIANLAAAPIAGVYPPSLLIGWQIGERWAQLDLFQFEAGEYRHLTPSDVFYSRLAIVPPAPPVYGREADAAADRLLRLALWTHDREEAYRVELVRWQGDGLVRDEQAYPAYFANAVIPYYAGLLNVQPDSELYRACWEEASRVAGAASS
;
A
#
# COMPACT_ATOMS: atom_id res chain seq x y z
N MET A 1 -15.80 15.81 -13.17
CA MET A 1 -15.47 15.02 -11.97
C MET A 1 -14.84 15.98 -10.98
N PHE A 2 -15.51 16.28 -9.87
CA PHE A 2 -14.92 17.11 -8.82
C PHE A 2 -13.87 16.27 -8.10
N GLN A 3 -12.61 16.65 -8.21
CA GLN A 3 -11.58 16.09 -7.34
C GLN A 3 -11.55 16.91 -6.06
N LEU A 4 -11.78 16.24 -4.94
CA LEU A 4 -11.61 16.83 -3.62
C LEU A 4 -10.12 17.05 -3.40
N THR A 5 -9.73 18.26 -3.00
CA THR A 5 -8.33 18.53 -2.68
C THR A 5 -7.96 17.89 -1.35
N GLU A 6 -6.68 17.57 -1.17
CA GLU A 6 -6.17 17.06 0.13
C GLU A 6 -6.46 18.04 1.28
N GLN A 7 -6.37 19.34 1.01
CA GLN A 7 -6.69 20.38 2.00
C GLN A 7 -8.15 20.33 2.43
N TYR A 8 -9.08 20.15 1.49
CA TYR A 8 -10.49 20.00 1.81
C TYR A 8 -10.76 18.70 2.57
N ALA A 9 -10.16 17.58 2.12
CA ALA A 9 -10.28 16.30 2.80
C ALA A 9 -9.78 16.39 4.26
N ALA A 10 -8.64 17.04 4.50
CA ALA A 10 -8.12 17.27 5.84
C ALA A 10 -9.06 18.12 6.71
N GLN A 11 -9.69 19.16 6.16
CA GLN A 11 -10.68 19.97 6.87
C GLN A 11 -11.90 19.14 7.28
N VAL A 12 -12.43 18.32 6.36
CA VAL A 12 -13.56 17.43 6.63
C VAL A 12 -13.20 16.44 7.73
N VAL A 13 -12.06 15.75 7.61
CA VAL A 13 -11.61 14.79 8.63
C VAL A 13 -11.47 15.48 9.98
N THR A 14 -10.84 16.65 10.04
CA THR A 14 -10.68 17.42 11.29
C THR A 14 -12.02 17.71 11.96
N GLY A 15 -13.05 18.07 11.19
CA GLY A 15 -14.40 18.33 11.71
C GLY A 15 -15.15 17.07 12.19
N LEU A 16 -14.70 15.88 11.78
CA LEU A 16 -15.28 14.59 12.16
C LEU A 16 -14.50 13.87 13.28
N LEU A 17 -13.35 14.42 13.68
CA LEU A 17 -12.52 13.80 14.71
C LEU A 17 -13.19 13.88 16.09
N PRO A 18 -13.04 12.83 16.93
CA PRO A 18 -13.43 12.92 18.32
C PRO A 18 -12.57 13.96 19.08
N PRO A 19 -13.07 14.52 20.20
CA PRO A 19 -12.31 15.49 20.98
C PRO A 19 -10.94 14.96 21.41
N GLY A 20 -9.90 15.79 21.24
CA GLY A 20 -8.53 15.44 21.59
C GLY A 20 -7.82 14.50 20.61
N ALA A 21 -8.44 14.17 19.48
CA ALA A 21 -7.80 13.40 18.43
C ALA A 21 -7.11 14.30 17.40
N GLU A 22 -6.06 13.80 16.78
CA GLU A 22 -5.24 14.55 15.82
C GLU A 22 -5.02 13.75 14.54
N ILE A 23 -5.10 14.41 13.38
CA ILE A 23 -4.80 13.78 12.09
C ILE A 23 -3.34 13.30 12.10
N ALA A 24 -3.14 12.03 11.78
CA ALA A 24 -1.82 11.46 11.61
C ALA A 24 -1.15 12.01 10.35
N ARG A 25 0.18 12.00 10.33
CA ARG A 25 0.97 12.48 9.20
C ARG A 25 1.82 11.34 8.65
N ILE A 26 1.97 11.32 7.33
CA ILE A 26 2.97 10.50 6.64
C ILE A 26 4.17 11.42 6.44
N ASP A 27 5.33 11.06 6.99
CA ASP A 27 6.49 11.96 7.08
C ASP A 27 7.52 11.80 5.97
N TYR A 28 7.35 10.83 5.07
CA TYR A 28 8.26 10.57 3.96
C TYR A 28 7.50 10.43 2.62
N PRO A 29 8.00 11.02 1.51
CA PRO A 29 9.23 11.81 1.39
C PRO A 29 9.12 13.25 1.87
N ALA A 30 7.90 13.73 2.13
CA ALA A 30 7.62 15.01 2.77
C ALA A 30 6.45 14.80 3.73
N SER A 31 6.32 15.65 4.75
CA SER A 31 5.25 15.48 5.75
C SER A 31 3.91 16.02 5.24
N TYR A 32 2.89 15.17 5.15
CA TYR A 32 1.53 15.53 4.74
C TYR A 32 0.47 14.80 5.60
N PRO A 33 -0.76 15.35 5.73
CA PRO A 33 -1.83 14.69 6.48
C PRO A 33 -2.21 13.36 5.82
N ALA A 34 -2.40 12.32 6.62
CA ALA A 34 -2.81 11.00 6.16
C ALA A 34 -4.32 10.97 5.84
N VAL A 35 -4.66 11.64 4.74
CA VAL A 35 -6.02 11.71 4.20
C VAL A 35 -6.04 11.28 2.74
N LEU A 36 -7.14 10.65 2.33
CA LEU A 36 -7.33 10.15 0.97
C LEU A 36 -8.78 10.39 0.56
N ALA A 37 -8.99 10.98 -0.61
CA ALA A 37 -10.31 11.15 -1.20
C ALA A 37 -10.43 10.28 -2.45
N VAL A 38 -11.27 9.24 -2.40
CA VAL A 38 -11.41 8.26 -3.48
C VAL A 38 -12.74 7.53 -3.35
N ASP A 39 -13.34 7.17 -4.49
CA ASP A 39 -14.54 6.34 -4.55
C ASP A 39 -14.15 4.89 -4.20
N LEU A 40 -14.44 4.51 -2.95
CA LEU A 40 -14.06 3.26 -2.31
C LEU A 40 -15.19 2.24 -2.27
N ASP A 41 -16.41 2.65 -2.62
CA ASP A 41 -17.57 1.76 -2.61
C ASP A 41 -18.23 1.57 -3.98
N GLY A 42 -17.80 2.34 -4.98
CA GLY A 42 -18.20 2.20 -6.37
C GLY A 42 -19.44 3.02 -6.74
N ASP A 43 -19.92 3.90 -5.85
CA ASP A 43 -21.11 4.73 -6.09
C ASP A 43 -20.83 6.02 -6.89
N ARG A 44 -19.56 6.24 -7.28
CA ARG A 44 -19.04 7.43 -8.01
C ARG A 44 -19.00 8.72 -7.21
N ASN A 45 -19.29 8.67 -5.91
CA ASN A 45 -19.03 9.77 -4.99
C ASN A 45 -17.80 9.40 -4.15
N PRO A 46 -16.75 10.23 -4.14
CA PRO A 46 -15.57 9.92 -3.34
C PRO A 46 -15.88 9.90 -1.84
N GLU A 47 -15.44 8.83 -1.17
CA GLU A 47 -15.26 8.79 0.28
C GLU A 47 -14.03 9.62 0.66
N ILE A 48 -14.01 10.08 1.91
CA ILE A 48 -12.79 10.60 2.55
C ILE A 48 -12.34 9.64 3.64
N VAL A 49 -11.13 9.13 3.51
CA VAL A 49 -10.43 8.39 4.56
C VAL A 49 -9.51 9.34 5.30
N GLY A 50 -9.50 9.26 6.62
CA GLY A 50 -8.56 9.98 7.47
C GLY A 50 -7.98 9.08 8.55
N VAL A 51 -6.66 9.03 8.64
CA VAL A 51 -5.95 8.35 9.74
C VAL A 51 -5.67 9.37 10.83
N TYR A 52 -5.90 8.98 12.08
CA TYR A 52 -5.78 9.86 13.23
C TYR A 52 -5.30 9.11 14.47
N ARG A 53 -4.78 9.86 15.44
CA ARG A 53 -4.34 9.35 16.73
C ARG A 53 -5.29 9.79 17.82
N THR A 54 -5.56 8.88 18.75
CA THR A 54 -6.26 9.13 20.02
C THR A 54 -5.39 8.71 21.19
N ALA A 55 -5.80 9.00 22.42
CA ALA A 55 -5.17 8.45 23.62
C ALA A 55 -5.17 6.91 23.65
N GLU A 56 -6.11 6.26 22.95
CA GLU A 56 -6.23 4.80 22.84
C GLU A 56 -5.41 4.20 21.68
N GLY A 57 -4.69 5.03 20.90
CA GLY A 57 -3.87 4.59 19.77
C GLY A 57 -4.37 5.06 18.40
N MET A 58 -3.83 4.42 17.36
CA MET A 58 -4.05 4.75 15.96
C MET A 58 -5.42 4.26 15.46
N ARG A 59 -6.07 5.09 14.64
CA ARG A 59 -7.39 4.82 14.07
C ARG A 59 -7.47 5.38 12.66
N ALA A 60 -8.40 4.86 11.87
CA ALA A 60 -8.88 5.52 10.68
C ALA A 60 -10.40 5.71 10.74
N LEU A 61 -10.89 6.72 10.04
CA LEU A 61 -12.31 6.88 9.73
C LEU A 61 -12.48 6.89 8.22
N ILE A 62 -13.64 6.44 7.77
CA ILE A 62 -14.11 6.57 6.40
C ILE A 62 -15.39 7.39 6.47
N ALA A 63 -15.42 8.52 5.76
CA ALA A 63 -16.53 9.44 5.72
C ALA A 63 -17.22 9.41 4.36
N LYS A 64 -18.56 9.45 4.39
CA LYS A 64 -19.41 9.59 3.20
C LYS A 64 -20.10 10.96 3.22
N HIS A 65 -20.50 11.43 2.04
CA HIS A 65 -21.26 12.66 1.90
C HIS A 65 -22.75 12.36 1.70
N SER A 66 -23.63 13.02 2.44
CA SER A 66 -25.09 13.00 2.24
C SER A 66 -25.63 14.41 1.99
N LEU A 67 -26.95 14.54 1.87
CA LEU A 67 -27.61 15.84 1.81
C LEU A 67 -27.39 16.69 3.08
N GLN A 68 -27.07 16.06 4.20
CA GLN A 68 -26.78 16.70 5.49
C GLN A 68 -25.29 17.02 5.67
N GLY A 69 -24.46 16.70 4.69
CA GLY A 69 -23.00 16.90 4.72
C GLY A 69 -22.23 15.61 4.98
N TRP A 70 -20.99 15.76 5.44
CA TRP A 70 -20.10 14.64 5.73
C TRP A 70 -20.47 13.98 7.05
N TYR A 71 -20.47 12.65 7.06
CA TYR A 71 -20.67 11.84 8.26
C TYR A 71 -19.70 10.66 8.26
N VAL A 72 -19.34 10.19 9.47
CA VAL A 72 -18.50 8.99 9.60
C VAL A 72 -19.33 7.76 9.29
N PHE A 73 -18.90 7.00 8.29
CA PHE A 73 -19.51 5.74 7.89
C PHE A 73 -18.87 4.54 8.59
N SER A 74 -17.54 4.55 8.75
CA SER A 74 -16.81 3.46 9.40
C SER A 74 -15.61 3.94 10.21
N HIS A 75 -15.23 3.14 11.20
CA HIS A 75 -14.02 3.30 11.99
C HIS A 75 -13.17 2.04 11.93
N ILE A 76 -11.86 2.22 11.79
CA ILE A 76 -10.86 1.15 11.78
C ILE A 76 -9.90 1.41 12.93
N ARG A 77 -9.60 0.37 13.73
CA ARG A 77 -8.52 0.42 14.73
C ARG A 77 -7.25 -0.11 14.08
N GLY A 78 -6.15 0.60 14.28
CA GLY A 78 -4.84 0.21 13.76
C GLY A 78 -3.83 -0.05 14.88
N PRO A 79 -2.85 -0.94 14.66
CA PRO A 79 -1.72 -1.10 15.55
C PRO A 79 -0.74 0.09 15.44
N GLY A 80 0.28 0.05 16.29
CA GLY A 80 1.43 0.96 16.19
C GLY A 80 1.15 2.39 16.67
N TYR A 81 1.99 3.31 16.21
CA TYR A 81 2.02 4.68 16.70
C TYR A 81 2.00 5.74 15.59
N GLY A 82 2.07 5.33 14.32
CA GLY A 82 2.11 6.23 13.18
C GLY A 82 1.54 5.58 11.92
N ILE A 83 1.80 6.21 10.78
CA ILE A 83 1.31 5.77 9.47
C ILE A 83 2.43 5.88 8.43
N ALA A 84 2.74 4.76 7.79
CA ALA A 84 3.72 4.67 6.72
C ALA A 84 3.10 4.93 5.35
N ASN A 85 1.88 4.44 5.10
CA ASN A 85 1.20 4.55 3.82
C ASN A 85 -0.32 4.64 3.98
N LEU A 86 -0.97 5.43 3.13
CA LEU A 86 -2.41 5.42 2.94
C LEU A 86 -2.68 5.53 1.43
N ALA A 87 -3.35 4.54 0.85
CA ALA A 87 -3.59 4.49 -0.59
C ALA A 87 -4.87 3.70 -0.91
N ALA A 88 -5.39 3.88 -2.12
CA ALA A 88 -6.40 2.99 -2.70
C ALA A 88 -5.90 2.48 -4.04
N ALA A 89 -6.03 1.17 -4.27
CA ALA A 89 -5.57 0.54 -5.50
C ALA A 89 -6.35 -0.74 -5.83
N PRO A 90 -6.42 -1.13 -7.11
CA PRO A 90 -6.96 -2.41 -7.55
C PRO A 90 -6.17 -3.63 -7.03
N ILE A 91 -6.25 -3.98 -5.75
CA ILE A 91 -5.50 -5.11 -5.17
C ILE A 91 -6.37 -6.37 -5.12
N ALA A 92 -7.47 -6.32 -4.37
CA ALA A 92 -8.42 -7.44 -4.25
C ALA A 92 -9.66 -7.26 -5.16
N GLY A 93 -9.99 -6.02 -5.53
CA GLY A 93 -11.07 -5.68 -6.44
C GLY A 93 -10.66 -4.58 -7.41
N VAL A 94 -11.12 -4.67 -8.67
CA VAL A 94 -10.78 -3.67 -9.71
C VAL A 94 -11.51 -2.35 -9.47
N TYR A 95 -12.81 -2.44 -9.19
CA TYR A 95 -13.67 -1.31 -8.83
C TYR A 95 -14.90 -1.86 -8.07
N PRO A 96 -15.14 -1.44 -6.82
CA PRO A 96 -14.33 -0.48 -6.06
C PRO A 96 -12.90 -0.97 -5.76
N PRO A 97 -11.92 -0.05 -5.67
CA PRO A 97 -10.55 -0.40 -5.31
C PRO A 97 -10.45 -0.83 -3.85
N SER A 98 -9.38 -1.54 -3.51
CA SER A 98 -9.06 -1.85 -2.12
C SER A 98 -8.39 -0.66 -1.43
N LEU A 99 -8.73 -0.41 -0.17
CA LEU A 99 -8.04 0.54 0.70
C LEU A 99 -6.82 -0.14 1.34
N LEU A 100 -5.68 0.54 1.29
CA LEU A 100 -4.42 0.11 1.91
C LEU A 100 -4.06 1.05 3.05
N ILE A 101 -3.81 0.50 4.23
CA ILE A 101 -3.31 1.24 5.39
C ILE A 101 -2.03 0.57 5.89
N GLY A 102 -0.94 1.32 5.86
CA GLY A 102 0.35 0.90 6.39
C GLY A 102 0.59 1.46 7.78
N TRP A 103 0.27 0.70 8.82
CA TRP A 103 0.42 1.15 10.21
C TRP A 103 1.88 1.11 10.64
N GLN A 104 2.45 2.23 11.07
CA GLN A 104 3.83 2.26 11.53
C GLN A 104 3.92 1.66 12.94
N ILE A 105 4.59 0.51 13.03
CA ILE A 105 4.77 -0.27 14.26
C ILE A 105 6.22 -0.23 14.79
N GLY A 106 7.14 0.31 14.00
CA GLY A 106 8.55 0.49 14.37
C GLY A 106 9.21 1.56 13.49
N GLU A 107 10.46 1.92 13.79
CA GLU A 107 11.17 2.95 13.03
C GLU A 107 11.31 2.61 11.53
N ARG A 108 11.47 1.31 11.23
CA ARG A 108 11.64 0.78 9.87
C ARG A 108 10.54 -0.21 9.48
N TRP A 109 9.49 -0.35 10.29
CA TRP A 109 8.52 -1.43 10.14
C TRP A 109 7.10 -0.90 10.15
N ALA A 110 6.32 -1.36 9.19
CA ALA A 110 4.90 -1.15 9.10
C ALA A 110 4.17 -2.48 8.94
N GLN A 111 2.93 -2.51 9.42
CA GLN A 111 1.97 -3.57 9.19
C GLN A 111 0.97 -3.11 8.13
N LEU A 112 0.78 -3.93 7.09
CA LEU A 112 -0.18 -3.66 6.03
C LEU A 112 -1.55 -4.22 6.42
N ASP A 113 -2.56 -3.35 6.38
CA ASP A 113 -3.95 -3.75 6.30
C ASP A 113 -4.56 -3.44 4.92
N LEU A 114 -5.28 -4.41 4.38
CA LEU A 114 -6.12 -4.26 3.20
C LEU A 114 -7.59 -4.30 3.57
N PHE A 115 -8.39 -3.39 3.02
CA PHE A 115 -9.84 -3.39 3.17
C PHE A 115 -10.53 -3.35 1.81
N GLN A 116 -11.66 -4.03 1.69
CA GLN A 116 -12.49 -4.02 0.49
C GLN A 116 -13.93 -3.74 0.89
N PHE A 117 -14.59 -2.87 0.13
CA PHE A 117 -16.02 -2.65 0.30
C PHE A 117 -16.80 -3.81 -0.32
N GLU A 118 -17.53 -4.54 0.51
CA GLU A 118 -18.36 -5.69 0.12
C GLU A 118 -19.62 -5.69 0.97
N ALA A 119 -20.78 -6.00 0.37
CA ALA A 119 -22.04 -6.16 1.09
C ALA A 119 -22.47 -4.99 2.01
N GLY A 120 -22.03 -3.75 1.69
CA GLY A 120 -22.38 -2.56 2.47
C GLY A 120 -21.44 -2.24 3.62
N GLU A 121 -20.30 -2.94 3.74
CA GLU A 121 -19.30 -2.70 4.78
C GLU A 121 -17.87 -2.81 4.25
N TYR A 122 -16.91 -2.30 5.02
CA TYR A 122 -15.48 -2.45 4.74
C TYR A 122 -14.94 -3.70 5.43
N ARG A 123 -14.74 -4.76 4.66
CA ARG A 123 -14.18 -6.02 5.14
C ARG A 123 -12.66 -5.93 5.20
N HIS A 124 -12.08 -6.32 6.33
CA HIS A 124 -10.64 -6.49 6.50
C HIS A 124 -10.17 -7.78 5.82
N LEU A 125 -9.15 -7.67 4.97
CA LEU A 125 -8.69 -8.73 4.07
C LEU A 125 -7.36 -9.38 4.50
N THR A 126 -6.57 -8.74 5.37
CA THR A 126 -5.27 -9.25 5.83
C THR A 126 -5.34 -9.66 7.30
N PRO A 127 -5.86 -10.87 7.61
CA PRO A 127 -6.00 -11.32 9.00
C PRO A 127 -4.68 -11.76 9.64
N SER A 128 -3.62 -11.95 8.86
CA SER A 128 -2.26 -12.19 9.34
C SER A 128 -1.40 -10.94 9.20
N ASP A 129 -0.44 -10.77 10.12
CA ASP A 129 0.42 -9.60 10.11
C ASP A 129 1.37 -9.61 8.91
N VAL A 130 1.07 -8.76 7.91
CA VAL A 130 1.92 -8.54 6.75
C VAL A 130 2.85 -7.37 7.04
N PHE A 131 4.10 -7.67 7.39
CA PHE A 131 5.09 -6.65 7.72
C PHE A 131 5.96 -6.25 6.53
N TYR A 132 6.33 -4.97 6.49
CA TYR A 132 7.25 -4.44 5.49
C TYR A 132 7.99 -3.21 6.02
N SER A 133 9.07 -2.84 5.33
CA SER A 133 9.83 -1.60 5.57
C SER A 133 9.67 -0.58 4.46
N ARG A 134 9.50 -1.04 3.21
CA ARG A 134 9.06 -0.21 2.08
C ARG A 134 8.00 -0.98 1.29
N LEU A 135 7.05 -0.26 0.71
CA LEU A 135 5.98 -0.82 -0.08
C LEU A 135 5.89 -0.09 -1.41
N ALA A 136 5.75 -0.85 -2.49
CA ALA A 136 5.42 -0.33 -3.80
C ALA A 136 4.21 -1.06 -4.38
N ILE A 137 3.32 -0.30 -5.01
CA ILE A 137 2.20 -0.84 -5.79
C ILE A 137 2.71 -1.03 -7.22
N VAL A 138 2.62 -2.25 -7.72
CA VAL A 138 3.27 -2.68 -8.97
C VAL A 138 2.20 -3.00 -10.02
N PRO A 139 2.33 -2.49 -11.25
CA PRO A 139 1.38 -2.76 -12.32
C PRO A 139 1.27 -4.26 -12.62
N PRO A 140 0.20 -4.70 -13.30
CA PRO A 140 0.08 -6.09 -13.68
C PRO A 140 1.20 -6.49 -14.64
N ALA A 141 1.62 -7.76 -14.57
CA ALA A 141 2.46 -8.30 -15.63
C ALA A 141 1.72 -8.22 -16.97
N PRO A 142 2.41 -7.94 -18.09
CA PRO A 142 1.76 -7.94 -19.39
C PRO A 142 1.15 -9.32 -19.68
N PRO A 143 0.01 -9.38 -20.40
CA PRO A 143 -0.66 -10.64 -20.70
C PRO A 143 0.28 -11.58 -21.47
N VAL A 144 0.34 -12.84 -21.04
CA VAL A 144 1.13 -13.88 -21.71
C VAL A 144 0.35 -14.36 -22.93
N TYR A 145 0.97 -14.27 -24.11
CA TYR A 145 0.35 -14.71 -25.37
C TYR A 145 -0.01 -16.20 -25.30
N GLY A 146 -1.28 -16.54 -25.56
CA GLY A 146 -1.77 -17.92 -25.53
C GLY A 146 -2.35 -18.40 -24.19
N ARG A 147 -2.36 -17.56 -23.14
CA ARG A 147 -3.16 -17.79 -21.93
C ARG A 147 -4.54 -17.17 -22.12
N GLU A 148 -5.59 -17.88 -21.72
CA GLU A 148 -6.93 -17.30 -21.64
C GLU A 148 -6.92 -16.20 -20.56
N ALA A 149 -7.24 -14.97 -20.98
CA ALA A 149 -7.17 -13.81 -20.09
C ALA A 149 -8.28 -13.90 -19.04
N ASP A 150 -7.90 -13.87 -17.77
CA ASP A 150 -8.84 -13.53 -16.71
C ASP A 150 -8.81 -12.01 -16.61
N ALA A 151 -9.69 -11.36 -17.39
CA ALA A 151 -9.68 -9.91 -17.56
C ALA A 151 -9.83 -9.13 -16.24
N ALA A 152 -10.36 -9.75 -15.18
CA ALA A 152 -10.43 -9.13 -13.86
C ALA A 152 -9.11 -9.32 -13.10
N ALA A 153 -8.59 -10.55 -13.03
CA ALA A 153 -7.33 -10.85 -12.34
C ALA A 153 -6.11 -10.16 -13.00
N ASP A 154 -6.11 -10.05 -14.33
CA ASP A 154 -5.04 -9.41 -15.10
C ASP A 154 -5.04 -7.87 -14.95
N ARG A 155 -6.06 -7.29 -14.29
CA ARG A 155 -6.13 -5.86 -13.94
C ARG A 155 -5.77 -5.57 -12.49
N LEU A 156 -5.62 -6.61 -11.66
CA LEU A 156 -5.20 -6.44 -10.27
C LEU A 156 -3.70 -6.12 -10.21
N LEU A 157 -3.39 -5.13 -9.38
CA LEU A 157 -2.03 -4.71 -9.09
C LEU A 157 -1.40 -5.65 -8.06
N ARG A 158 -0.08 -5.64 -8.03
CA ARG A 158 0.74 -6.38 -7.07
C ARG A 158 1.25 -5.44 -6.00
N LEU A 159 1.73 -6.02 -4.91
CA LEU A 159 2.50 -5.31 -3.89
C LEU A 159 3.91 -5.87 -3.89
N ALA A 160 4.90 -4.99 -3.95
CA ALA A 160 6.28 -5.32 -3.63
C ALA A 160 6.54 -4.89 -2.18
N LEU A 161 6.79 -5.88 -1.33
CA LEU A 161 7.09 -5.71 0.08
C LEU A 161 8.60 -5.84 0.27
N TRP A 162 9.22 -4.75 0.70
CA TRP A 162 10.65 -4.70 0.99
C TRP A 162 10.83 -4.77 2.51
N THR A 163 11.35 -5.87 3.00
CA THR A 163 11.56 -6.15 4.42
C THR A 163 13.04 -5.92 4.73
N HIS A 164 13.33 -4.97 5.61
CA HIS A 164 14.69 -4.64 5.98
C HIS A 164 15.40 -5.86 6.59
N ASP A 165 16.60 -6.17 6.10
CA ASP A 165 17.45 -7.22 6.67
C ASP A 165 18.58 -6.60 7.49
N ARG A 166 19.53 -5.96 6.81
CA ARG A 166 20.72 -5.34 7.42
C ARG A 166 21.14 -4.11 6.62
N GLU A 167 21.56 -3.05 7.31
CA GLU A 167 21.95 -1.78 6.69
C GLU A 167 20.88 -1.21 5.72
N GLU A 168 21.19 -1.11 4.43
CA GLU A 168 20.28 -0.76 3.35
C GLU A 168 19.95 -1.98 2.46
N ALA A 169 20.19 -3.20 2.95
CA ALA A 169 19.78 -4.43 2.30
C ALA A 169 18.35 -4.82 2.72
N TYR A 170 17.58 -5.24 1.73
CA TYR A 170 16.18 -5.61 1.86
C TYR A 170 15.91 -6.96 1.19
N ARG A 171 15.09 -7.77 1.84
CA ARG A 171 14.41 -8.90 1.21
C ARG A 171 13.16 -8.39 0.49
N VAL A 172 12.99 -8.76 -0.77
CA VAL A 172 11.88 -8.29 -1.60
C VAL A 172 10.95 -9.45 -1.91
N GLU A 173 9.67 -9.30 -1.57
CA GLU A 173 8.61 -10.22 -1.97
C GLU A 173 7.58 -9.49 -2.85
N LEU A 174 7.29 -10.04 -4.02
CA LEU A 174 6.14 -9.63 -4.83
C LEU A 174 4.96 -10.53 -4.52
N VAL A 175 3.85 -9.91 -4.15
CA VAL A 175 2.60 -10.60 -3.84
C VAL A 175 1.45 -10.05 -4.68
N ARG A 176 0.50 -10.91 -5.00
CA ARG A 176 -0.77 -10.56 -5.63
C ARG A 176 -1.92 -11.11 -4.82
N TRP A 177 -3.09 -10.50 -4.93
CA TRP A 177 -4.30 -11.07 -4.39
C TRP A 177 -4.74 -12.29 -5.20
N GLN A 178 -5.08 -13.39 -4.53
CA GLN A 178 -5.68 -14.57 -5.16
C GLN A 178 -6.64 -15.24 -4.18
N GLY A 179 -7.89 -15.41 -4.58
CA GLY A 179 -8.91 -16.00 -3.72
C GLY A 179 -9.16 -15.12 -2.50
N ASP A 180 -8.73 -15.58 -1.33
CA ASP A 180 -8.95 -14.95 -0.03
C ASP A 180 -7.67 -14.41 0.63
N GLY A 181 -6.56 -14.34 -0.10
CA GLY A 181 -5.30 -13.86 0.47
C GLY A 181 -4.24 -13.36 -0.51
N LEU A 182 -3.16 -12.83 0.06
CA LEU A 182 -1.95 -12.46 -0.65
C LEU A 182 -1.07 -13.70 -0.87
N VAL A 183 -0.69 -13.94 -2.12
CA VAL A 183 0.20 -15.04 -2.52
C VAL A 183 1.40 -14.49 -3.29
N ARG A 184 2.55 -15.16 -3.20
CA ARG A 184 3.74 -14.78 -3.97
C ARG A 184 3.47 -14.88 -5.47
N ASP A 185 3.96 -13.90 -6.22
CA ASP A 185 3.84 -13.88 -7.68
C ASP A 185 5.18 -14.02 -8.38
N GLU A 186 5.74 -15.23 -8.34
CA GLU A 186 7.07 -15.56 -8.88
C GLU A 186 7.24 -15.18 -10.36
N GLN A 187 6.17 -15.21 -11.15
CA GLN A 187 6.20 -14.84 -12.56
C GLN A 187 6.54 -13.37 -12.79
N ALA A 188 6.24 -12.49 -11.83
CA ALA A 188 6.52 -11.06 -11.92
C ALA A 188 7.93 -10.69 -11.42
N TYR A 189 8.64 -11.61 -10.76
CA TYR A 189 9.95 -11.32 -10.15
C TYR A 189 10.98 -10.84 -11.18
N PRO A 190 11.18 -11.52 -12.33
CA PRO A 190 12.27 -11.16 -13.23
C PRO A 190 12.15 -9.71 -13.72
N ALA A 191 10.96 -9.31 -14.13
CA ALA A 191 10.69 -7.96 -14.62
C ALA A 191 10.82 -6.92 -13.50
N TYR A 192 10.29 -7.18 -12.30
CA TYR A 192 10.40 -6.24 -11.20
C TYR A 192 11.83 -6.08 -10.69
N PHE A 193 12.57 -7.18 -10.56
CA PHE A 193 13.97 -7.16 -10.12
C PHE A 193 14.84 -6.39 -11.10
N ALA A 194 14.65 -6.59 -12.41
CA ALA A 194 15.34 -5.83 -13.44
C ALA A 194 15.11 -4.32 -13.34
N ASN A 195 13.87 -3.90 -13.07
CA ASN A 195 13.47 -2.49 -13.16
C ASN A 195 13.54 -1.72 -11.84
N ALA A 196 13.48 -2.39 -10.69
CA ALA A 196 13.43 -1.74 -9.38
C ALA A 196 14.58 -2.17 -8.46
N VAL A 197 14.82 -3.48 -8.32
CA VAL A 197 15.77 -4.01 -7.33
C VAL A 197 17.22 -3.81 -7.77
N ILE A 198 17.55 -4.11 -9.03
CA ILE A 198 18.90 -3.91 -9.58
C ILE A 198 19.31 -2.44 -9.56
N PRO A 199 18.50 -1.47 -10.05
CA PRO A 199 18.86 -0.05 -9.98
C PRO A 199 19.05 0.47 -8.55
N TYR A 200 18.26 -0.04 -7.60
CA TYR A 200 18.41 0.31 -6.19
C TYR A 200 19.80 -0.06 -5.65
N TYR A 201 20.21 -1.33 -5.80
CA TYR A 201 21.53 -1.77 -5.33
C TYR A 201 22.69 -1.18 -6.16
N ALA A 202 22.48 -0.92 -7.46
CA ALA A 202 23.46 -0.18 -8.27
C ALA A 202 23.68 1.24 -7.72
N GLY A 203 22.61 1.92 -7.28
CA GLY A 203 22.69 3.20 -6.61
C GLY A 203 23.50 3.15 -5.32
N LEU A 204 23.31 2.11 -4.49
CA LEU A 204 24.09 1.91 -3.27
C LEU A 204 25.57 1.63 -3.57
N LEU A 205 25.87 0.83 -4.59
CA LEU A 205 27.25 0.56 -5.03
C LEU A 205 27.95 1.78 -5.61
N ASN A 206 27.22 2.74 -6.19
CA ASN A 206 27.81 4.01 -6.61
C ASN A 206 28.28 4.85 -5.41
N VAL A 207 27.63 4.72 -4.25
CA VAL A 207 27.99 5.42 -3.01
C VAL A 207 29.03 4.63 -2.21
N GLN A 208 28.93 3.30 -2.20
CA GLN A 208 29.82 2.38 -1.48
C GLN A 208 30.32 1.25 -2.42
N PRO A 209 31.30 1.53 -3.30
CA PRO A 209 31.75 0.57 -4.33
C PRO A 209 32.35 -0.73 -3.78
N ASP A 210 32.94 -0.65 -2.58
CA ASP A 210 33.64 -1.77 -1.92
C ASP A 210 32.72 -2.60 -1.02
N SER A 211 31.41 -2.31 -0.97
CA SER A 211 30.46 -3.08 -0.17
C SER A 211 30.22 -4.48 -0.77
N GLU A 212 30.76 -5.51 -0.11
CA GLU A 212 30.50 -6.91 -0.45
C GLU A 212 29.02 -7.27 -0.29
N LEU A 213 28.34 -6.69 0.71
CA LEU A 213 26.91 -6.90 0.97
C LEU A 213 26.07 -6.43 -0.21
N TYR A 214 26.24 -5.18 -0.66
CA TYR A 214 25.43 -4.63 -1.75
C TYR A 214 25.76 -5.29 -3.09
N ARG A 215 27.01 -5.71 -3.29
CA ARG A 215 27.41 -6.50 -4.45
C ARG A 215 26.69 -7.85 -4.48
N ALA A 216 26.66 -8.58 -3.36
CA ALA A 216 25.95 -9.85 -3.26
C ALA A 216 24.45 -9.69 -3.54
N CYS A 217 23.80 -8.65 -2.98
CA CYS A 217 22.39 -8.36 -3.24
C CYS A 217 22.13 -8.01 -4.70
N TRP A 218 23.01 -7.22 -5.33
CA TRP A 218 22.91 -6.88 -6.75
C TRP A 218 23.07 -8.11 -7.66
N GLU A 219 24.01 -9.00 -7.35
CA GLU A 219 24.25 -10.25 -8.10
C GLU A 219 23.07 -11.22 -7.96
N GLU A 220 22.54 -11.38 -6.74
CA GLU A 220 21.31 -12.15 -6.52
C GLU A 220 20.15 -11.59 -7.33
N ALA A 221 19.94 -10.27 -7.27
CA ALA A 221 18.87 -9.63 -8.01
C ALA A 221 19.03 -9.79 -9.53
N SER A 222 20.27 -9.75 -10.02
CA SER A 222 20.61 -10.00 -11.42
C SER A 222 20.33 -11.44 -11.85
N ARG A 223 20.59 -12.43 -10.99
CA ARG A 223 20.21 -13.84 -11.25
C ARG A 223 18.69 -14.02 -11.32
N VAL A 224 17.95 -13.43 -10.38
CA VAL A 224 16.47 -13.46 -10.38
C VAL A 224 15.91 -12.80 -11.64
N ALA A 225 16.47 -11.66 -12.06
CA ALA A 225 16.11 -11.01 -13.32
C ALA A 225 16.42 -11.88 -14.55
N GLY A 226 17.55 -12.59 -14.54
CA GLY A 226 17.99 -13.45 -15.64
C GLY A 226 17.22 -14.78 -15.78
N ALA A 227 16.54 -15.24 -14.72
CA ALA A 227 15.81 -16.52 -14.73
C ALA A 227 14.63 -16.59 -15.71
N ALA A 228 14.16 -15.47 -16.26
CA ALA A 228 13.17 -15.46 -17.34
C ALA A 228 13.76 -15.70 -18.74
N SER A 229 15.09 -15.73 -18.88
CA SER A 229 15.78 -15.85 -20.17
C SER A 229 16.31 -17.27 -20.47
N SER A 230 15.94 -18.26 -19.64
CA SER A 230 16.38 -19.67 -19.75
C SER A 230 15.23 -20.62 -20.01
#